data_AF-A0A7J8SP42-F1
#
_entry.id   AF-A0A7J8SP42-F1
#
_cell.length_a   1.000
_cell.length_b   1.000
_cell.length_c   1.000
_cell.angle_alpha   90.00
_cell.angle_beta   90.00
_cell.angle_gamma   90.00
#
_symmetry.space_group_name_H-M   'P 1'
#
loop_
_entity.id
_entity.type
_entity.pdbx_description
1 polymer ?
#
loop_
_entity_poly.entity_id
_entity_poly.type
_entity_poly.pdbx_seq_one_letter_code
_entity_poly.pdbx_strand_id
1 'polypeptide(L)'
;MPTPVNPNMPKPSKVKAKSLPFDIIHGAIDTAAGLLHDAVNIGQKIFGIFGKDVSLKFHPHYVDGLMVLDPLKEDDGILLSGCEANETSYDLVLGNRAFGAFTDAVVNVLNQRMGAGISNRQLMVEAAKILKDNGFDQNPCLYCSDKNTNATFLGVFA
;
A
#
# COMPACT_ATOMS: atom_id res chain seq x y z
N MET A 1 9.33 -4.17 29.52
CA MET A 1 10.40 -3.18 29.35
C MET A 1 10.48 -2.85 27.87
N PRO A 2 10.12 -1.64 27.40
CA PRO A 2 10.43 -1.24 26.02
C PRO A 2 11.96 -1.25 25.86
N THR A 3 12.44 -1.97 24.85
CA THR A 3 13.85 -1.95 24.46
C THR A 3 14.25 -0.49 24.17
N PRO A 4 15.32 0.03 24.78
CA PRO A 4 15.78 1.38 24.48
C PRO A 4 16.08 1.48 22.99
N VAL A 5 15.51 2.50 22.34
CA VAL A 5 15.76 2.84 20.93
C VAL A 5 17.27 2.97 20.77
N ASN A 6 17.89 2.07 20.00
CA ASN A 6 19.33 2.06 19.81
C ASN A 6 19.76 3.38 19.13
N PRO A 7 20.50 4.27 19.82
CA PRO A 7 20.87 5.58 19.28
C PRO A 7 21.83 5.50 18.09
N ASN A 8 22.40 4.31 17.82
CA ASN A 8 23.29 4.06 16.70
C ASN A 8 22.59 3.45 15.47
N MET A 9 21.26 3.42 15.41
CA MET A 9 20.60 3.00 14.17
C MET A 9 20.93 3.98 13.02
N PRO A 10 21.39 3.46 11.87
CA PRO A 10 21.62 4.28 10.69
C PRO A 10 20.35 5.06 10.33
N LYS A 11 20.45 6.39 10.29
CA LYS A 11 19.33 7.23 9.86
C LYS A 11 19.17 7.16 8.34
N PRO A 12 17.94 7.05 7.82
CA PRO A 12 17.73 7.11 6.39
C PRO A 12 18.21 8.46 5.84
N SER A 13 18.97 8.39 4.74
CA SER A 13 19.48 9.57 4.02
C SER A 13 18.39 10.35 3.31
N LYS A 14 17.30 9.66 2.93
CA LYS A 14 16.09 10.25 2.35
C LYS A 14 14.86 9.51 2.87
N VAL A 15 13.82 10.29 3.12
CA VAL A 15 12.48 9.83 3.50
C VAL A 15 11.50 10.55 2.57
N LYS A 16 10.66 9.81 1.85
CA LYS A 16 9.69 10.37 0.90
C LYS A 16 8.30 9.80 1.17
N ALA A 17 7.32 10.68 1.31
CA ALA A 17 5.91 10.33 1.35
C ALA A 17 5.46 9.62 0.06
N LYS A 18 4.73 8.51 0.17
CA LYS A 18 4.14 7.73 -0.93
C LYS A 18 2.75 8.24 -1.31
N SER A 19 2.60 9.55 -1.39
CA SER A 19 1.42 10.22 -1.91
C SER A 19 1.81 11.01 -3.16
N LEU A 20 0.90 11.07 -4.13
CA LEU A 20 1.10 11.85 -5.33
C LEU A 20 0.00 12.93 -5.39
N PRO A 21 0.38 14.22 -5.31
CA PRO A 21 -0.58 15.31 -5.36
C PRO A 21 -1.40 15.32 -6.65
N PHE A 22 -2.65 15.76 -6.55
CA PHE A 22 -3.59 15.73 -7.67
C PHE A 22 -3.12 16.59 -8.85
N ASP A 23 -2.58 17.78 -8.58
CA ASP A 23 -2.05 18.70 -9.58
C ASP A 23 -0.90 18.08 -10.39
N ILE A 24 -0.05 17.27 -9.76
CA ILE A 24 1.04 16.56 -10.44
C ILE A 24 0.48 15.49 -11.38
N ILE A 25 -0.47 14.67 -10.92
CA ILE A 25 -1.12 13.65 -11.77
C ILE A 25 -1.90 14.30 -12.90
N HIS A 26 -2.69 15.33 -12.59
CA HIS A 26 -3.50 16.05 -13.55
C HIS A 26 -2.63 16.69 -14.63
N GLY A 27 -1.54 17.36 -14.25
CA GLY A 27 -0.59 17.95 -15.20
C GLY A 27 0.10 16.90 -16.09
N ALA A 28 0.44 15.74 -15.54
CA ALA A 28 0.99 14.64 -16.33
C ALA A 28 -0.03 14.08 -17.33
N ILE A 29 -1.28 13.91 -16.91
CA ILE A 29 -2.38 13.48 -17.78
C ILE A 29 -2.63 14.52 -18.88
N ASP A 30 -2.68 15.81 -18.55
CA ASP A 30 -2.87 16.89 -19.53
C ASP A 30 -1.75 16.92 -20.55
N THR A 31 -0.50 16.74 -20.11
CA THR A 31 0.65 16.68 -21.00
C THR A 31 0.56 15.47 -21.93
N ALA A 32 0.23 14.29 -21.41
CA ALA A 32 0.08 13.08 -22.21
C ALA A 32 -1.12 13.14 -23.16
N ALA A 33 -2.21 13.78 -22.73
CA ALA A 33 -3.44 13.96 -23.51
C ALA A 33 -3.38 15.16 -24.46
N GLY A 34 -2.28 15.93 -24.52
CA GLY A 34 -2.17 17.17 -25.30
C GLY A 34 -2.43 17.06 -26.82
N LEU A 35 -2.58 15.84 -27.35
CA LEU A 35 -2.97 15.55 -28.74
C LEU A 35 -4.47 15.23 -28.90
N LEU A 36 -5.23 15.16 -27.80
CA LEU A 36 -6.65 14.80 -27.75
C LEU A 36 -7.49 16.07 -27.56
N HIS A 37 -7.81 16.74 -28.66
CA HIS A 37 -8.49 18.03 -28.66
C HIS A 37 -9.94 18.01 -28.11
N ASP A 38 -10.58 16.84 -28.02
CA ASP A 38 -12.02 16.70 -27.71
C ASP A 38 -12.31 16.18 -26.29
N ALA A 39 -11.30 15.90 -25.47
CA ALA A 39 -11.49 15.33 -24.13
C ALA A 39 -11.78 16.42 -23.07
N VAL A 40 -13.00 16.42 -22.51
CA VAL A 40 -13.51 17.48 -21.62
C VAL A 40 -13.18 17.22 -20.15
N ASN A 41 -13.06 15.95 -19.73
CA ASN A 41 -12.76 15.58 -18.34
C ASN A 41 -11.61 14.56 -18.21
N ILE A 42 -11.10 14.41 -16.99
CA ILE A 42 -9.95 13.52 -16.69
C ILE A 42 -10.21 12.05 -17.07
N GLY A 43 -11.44 11.55 -16.95
CA GLY A 43 -11.79 10.19 -17.34
C GLY A 43 -11.67 9.99 -18.86
N GLN A 44 -12.17 10.93 -19.66
CA GLN A 44 -12.03 10.92 -21.11
C GLN A 44 -10.57 11.05 -21.54
N LYS A 45 -9.78 11.90 -20.87
CA LYS A 45 -8.33 12.04 -21.12
C LYS A 45 -7.59 10.72 -20.85
N ILE A 46 -7.85 10.09 -19.70
CA ILE A 46 -7.28 8.78 -19.34
C ILE A 46 -7.69 7.72 -20.37
N PHE A 47 -8.97 7.65 -20.76
CA PHE A 47 -9.41 6.72 -21.80
C PHE A 47 -8.73 7.00 -23.15
N GLY A 48 -8.58 8.26 -23.55
CA GLY A 48 -7.90 8.60 -24.81
C GLY A 48 -6.41 8.22 -24.82
N ILE A 49 -5.74 8.22 -23.66
CA ILE A 49 -4.34 7.78 -23.53
C ILE A 49 -4.23 6.24 -23.62
N PHE A 50 -5.08 5.51 -22.90
CA PHE A 50 -4.94 4.05 -22.73
C PHE A 50 -5.86 3.22 -23.63
N GLY A 51 -6.86 3.84 -24.27
CA GLY A 51 -7.87 3.16 -25.07
C GLY A 51 -8.57 2.03 -24.31
N LYS A 52 -8.64 0.86 -24.94
CA LYS A 52 -9.25 -0.36 -24.37
C LYS A 52 -8.50 -0.91 -23.14
N ASP A 53 -7.25 -0.52 -22.93
CA ASP A 53 -6.41 -1.01 -21.83
C ASP A 53 -6.59 -0.18 -20.55
N VAL A 54 -7.52 0.77 -20.56
CA VAL A 54 -7.87 1.58 -19.39
C VAL A 54 -8.48 0.71 -18.28
N SER A 55 -8.31 1.14 -17.02
CA SER A 55 -9.09 0.58 -15.91
C SER A 55 -10.60 0.69 -16.18
N LEU A 56 -11.34 -0.38 -15.89
CA LEU A 56 -12.77 -0.54 -16.20
C LEU A 56 -13.61 0.67 -15.79
N LYS A 57 -13.30 1.30 -14.66
CA LYS A 57 -14.03 2.48 -14.13
C LYS A 57 -13.96 3.71 -15.03
N PHE A 58 -12.97 3.80 -15.92
CA PHE A 58 -12.81 4.90 -16.88
C PHE A 58 -13.20 4.50 -18.31
N HIS A 59 -13.64 3.26 -18.53
CA HIS A 59 -14.08 2.83 -19.84
C HIS A 59 -15.44 3.50 -20.17
N PRO A 60 -15.64 4.08 -21.36
CA PRO A 60 -16.86 4.84 -21.69
C PRO A 60 -18.13 3.98 -21.72
N HIS A 61 -17.98 2.66 -21.94
CA HIS A 61 -19.07 1.70 -21.84
C HIS A 61 -19.28 1.14 -20.42
N TYR A 62 -18.55 1.66 -19.42
CA TYR A 62 -18.86 1.44 -18.00
C TYR A 62 -20.06 2.32 -17.61
N VAL A 63 -21.21 2.02 -18.20
CA VAL A 63 -22.51 2.61 -17.86
C VAL A 63 -23.18 1.69 -16.82
N ASP A 64 -23.68 2.29 -15.74
CA ASP A 64 -24.52 1.63 -14.72
C ASP A 64 -23.95 0.37 -14.05
N GLY A 65 -22.62 0.24 -13.92
CA GLY A 65 -22.05 -0.87 -13.15
C GLY A 65 -22.41 -2.24 -13.72
N LEU A 66 -22.54 -2.36 -15.05
CA LEU A 66 -22.86 -3.61 -15.77
C LEU A 66 -21.81 -4.72 -15.61
N MET A 67 -20.83 -4.53 -14.73
CA MET A 67 -20.16 -5.61 -14.02
C MET A 67 -20.51 -5.45 -12.54
N VAL A 68 -21.68 -5.97 -12.15
CA VAL A 68 -21.93 -6.29 -10.75
C VAL A 68 -20.97 -7.43 -10.43
N LEU A 69 -19.74 -7.07 -10.09
CA LEU A 69 -18.81 -8.01 -9.52
C LEU A 69 -19.48 -8.51 -8.24
N ASP A 70 -19.56 -9.83 -8.08
CA ASP A 70 -20.00 -10.39 -6.82
C ASP A 70 -19.16 -9.74 -5.72
N PRO A 71 -19.80 -9.14 -4.70
CA PRO A 71 -19.05 -8.56 -3.60
C PRO A 71 -18.16 -9.67 -3.02
N LEU A 72 -16.89 -9.34 -2.80
CA LEU A 72 -15.96 -10.25 -2.15
C LEU A 72 -16.60 -10.73 -0.85
N LYS A 73 -16.59 -12.04 -0.61
CA LYS A 73 -16.97 -12.57 0.69
C LYS A 73 -15.90 -12.15 1.68
N GLU A 74 -16.30 -11.95 2.93
CA GLU A 74 -15.43 -11.49 4.03
C GLU A 74 -14.16 -12.35 4.21
N ASP A 75 -14.21 -13.61 3.76
CA ASP A 75 -13.14 -14.59 3.87
C ASP A 75 -12.31 -14.78 2.58
N ASP A 76 -12.62 -14.09 1.49
CA ASP A 76 -11.93 -14.26 0.19
C ASP A 76 -10.54 -13.60 0.15
N GLY A 77 -10.18 -12.82 1.17
CA GLY A 77 -8.87 -12.19 1.27
C GLY A 77 -8.64 -11.41 2.56
N ILE A 78 -7.42 -10.93 2.71
CA ILE A 78 -7.02 -9.96 3.73
C ILE A 78 -6.32 -8.79 3.04
N LEU A 79 -6.41 -7.60 3.64
CA LEU A 79 -5.67 -6.42 3.18
C LEU A 79 -4.79 -5.89 4.32
N LEU A 80 -3.51 -5.72 4.02
CA LEU A 80 -2.56 -5.01 4.88
C LEU A 80 -2.28 -3.65 4.25
N SER A 81 -2.73 -2.56 4.87
CA SER A 81 -2.35 -1.20 4.45
C SER A 81 -1.10 -0.74 5.17
N GLY A 82 -0.30 0.12 4.53
CA GLY A 82 0.92 0.66 5.13
C GLY A 82 0.68 1.81 6.12
N CYS A 83 -0.49 2.44 6.09
CA CYS A 83 -0.90 3.54 6.96
C CYS A 83 -2.43 3.63 7.07
N GLU A 84 -2.93 4.47 7.97
CA GLU A 84 -4.34 4.85 8.01
C GLU A 84 -4.70 5.78 6.83
N ALA A 85 -6.00 5.93 6.56
CA ALA A 85 -6.49 6.66 5.39
C ALA A 85 -6.13 8.16 5.37
N ASN A 86 -5.92 8.75 6.56
CA ASN A 86 -5.53 10.14 6.77
C ASN A 86 -4.01 10.33 6.94
N GLU A 87 -3.23 9.26 6.80
CA GLU A 87 -1.78 9.25 6.98
C GLU A 87 -1.06 9.05 5.63
N THR A 88 0.27 8.96 5.68
CA THR A 88 1.06 8.64 4.49
C THR A 88 2.11 7.59 4.82
N SER A 89 2.21 6.58 3.95
CA SER A 89 3.31 5.61 3.97
C SER A 89 4.60 6.23 3.41
N TYR A 90 5.77 5.69 3.78
CA TYR A 90 7.07 6.27 3.38
C TYR A 90 7.95 5.30 2.56
N ASP A 91 8.66 5.86 1.59
CA ASP A 91 9.84 5.27 0.95
C ASP A 91 11.11 5.82 1.61
N LEU A 92 12.08 4.95 1.85
CA LEU A 92 13.32 5.21 2.59
C LEU A 92 14.54 4.87 1.73
N VAL A 93 15.61 5.64 1.91
CA VAL A 93 16.93 5.32 1.37
C VAL A 93 17.94 5.20 2.49
N LEU A 94 18.44 3.99 2.73
CA LEU A 94 19.47 3.71 3.72
C LEU A 94 20.71 3.11 3.05
N GLY A 95 21.83 3.85 3.08
CA GLY A 95 23.02 3.48 2.32
C GLY A 95 22.72 3.38 0.83
N ASN A 96 22.94 2.20 0.25
CA ASN A 96 22.66 1.89 -1.15
C ASN A 96 21.32 1.16 -1.38
N ARG A 97 20.46 1.06 -0.35
CA ARG A 97 19.17 0.36 -0.43
C ARG A 97 18.02 1.36 -0.37
N ALA A 98 17.05 1.20 -1.27
CA ALA A 98 15.77 1.89 -1.23
C ALA A 98 14.63 0.89 -0.95
N PHE A 99 13.72 1.22 -0.05
CA PHE A 99 12.63 0.33 0.36
C PHE A 99 11.44 1.10 0.95
N GLY A 100 10.26 0.48 0.95
CA GLY A 100 9.10 1.01 1.66
C GLY A 100 9.19 0.70 3.16
N ALA A 101 8.92 1.69 4.02
CA ALA A 101 9.04 1.54 5.47
C ALA A 101 8.19 0.38 6.02
N PHE A 102 6.92 0.30 5.63
CA PHE A 102 6.03 -0.79 6.07
C PHE A 102 6.48 -2.16 5.55
N THR A 103 6.84 -2.25 4.26
CA THR A 103 7.29 -3.51 3.66
C THR A 103 8.56 -4.04 4.33
N ASP A 104 9.53 -3.17 4.61
CA ASP A 104 10.76 -3.55 5.33
C ASP A 104 10.44 -4.00 6.77
N ALA A 105 9.52 -3.32 7.47
CA ALA A 105 9.07 -3.75 8.79
C ALA A 105 8.45 -5.16 8.75
N VAL A 106 7.55 -5.45 7.80
CA VAL A 106 6.96 -6.79 7.60
C VAL A 106 8.03 -7.84 7.35
N VAL A 107 8.97 -7.57 6.42
CA VAL A 107 10.06 -8.50 6.10
C VAL A 107 10.97 -8.75 7.31
N ASN A 108 11.27 -7.72 8.11
CA ASN A 108 12.06 -7.86 9.33
C ASN A 108 11.37 -8.76 10.36
N VAL A 109 10.05 -8.62 10.57
CA VAL A 109 9.30 -9.53 11.45
C VAL A 109 9.37 -10.96 10.95
N LEU A 110 9.14 -11.19 9.65
CA LEU A 110 9.18 -12.54 9.06
C LEU A 110 10.58 -13.18 9.21
N ASN A 111 11.65 -12.42 8.97
CA ASN A 111 13.02 -12.89 9.12
C ASN A 111 13.36 -13.25 10.58
N GLN A 112 12.84 -12.52 11.56
CA GLN A 112 13.05 -12.82 12.98
C GLN A 112 12.33 -14.10 13.44
N ARG A 113 11.29 -14.53 12.72
CA ARG A 113 10.45 -15.68 13.09
C ARG A 113 10.85 -16.99 12.39
N MET A 114 11.78 -16.96 11.42
CA MET A 114 12.43 -18.12 10.74
C MET A 114 11.60 -19.42 10.69
N GLY A 115 10.40 -19.37 10.10
CA GLY A 115 9.56 -20.57 9.88
C GLY A 115 8.58 -20.92 11.00
N ALA A 116 8.61 -20.23 12.15
CA ALA A 116 7.48 -20.25 13.07
C ALA A 116 6.33 -19.45 12.46
N GLY A 117 5.19 -20.09 12.24
CA GLY A 117 3.99 -19.40 11.75
C GLY A 117 3.63 -18.22 12.64
N ILE A 118 3.28 -17.08 12.03
CA ILE A 118 2.84 -15.86 12.72
C ILE A 118 1.40 -15.55 12.31
N SER A 119 0.55 -15.12 13.24
CA SER A 119 -0.81 -14.72 12.85
C SER A 119 -0.83 -13.37 12.12
N ASN A 120 -1.85 -13.14 11.30
CA ASN A 120 -2.06 -11.85 10.62
C ASN A 120 -2.01 -10.67 11.61
N ARG A 121 -2.70 -10.80 12.75
CA ARG A 121 -2.67 -9.79 13.82
C ARG A 121 -1.29 -9.58 14.42
N GLN A 122 -0.57 -10.65 14.74
CA GLN A 122 0.76 -10.55 15.36
C GLN A 122 1.76 -9.88 14.42
N LEU A 123 1.73 -10.24 13.13
CA LEU A 123 2.57 -9.61 12.11
C LEU A 123 2.38 -8.09 12.10
N MET A 124 1.13 -7.64 12.14
CA MET A 124 0.80 -6.22 12.07
C MET A 124 1.19 -5.46 13.34
N VAL A 125 0.98 -6.05 14.52
CA VAL A 125 1.41 -5.46 15.80
C VAL A 125 2.94 -5.31 15.86
N GLU A 126 3.67 -6.34 15.42
CA GLU A 126 5.14 -6.31 15.43
C GLU A 126 5.69 -5.33 14.37
N ALA A 127 5.11 -5.29 13.17
CA ALA A 127 5.49 -4.33 12.14
C ALA A 127 5.21 -2.88 12.56
N ALA A 128 4.04 -2.60 13.16
CA ALA A 128 3.70 -1.28 13.69
C ALA A 128 4.67 -0.83 14.79
N LYS A 129 5.09 -1.77 15.65
CA LYS A 129 6.12 -1.48 16.67
C LYS A 129 7.45 -1.08 16.04
N ILE A 130 7.92 -1.80 15.03
CA ILE A 130 9.16 -1.46 14.31
C ILE A 130 9.08 -0.05 13.70
N LEU A 131 7.94 0.30 13.07
CA LEU A 131 7.73 1.63 12.50
C LEU A 131 7.82 2.73 13.56
N LYS A 132 7.15 2.54 14.70
CA LYS A 132 7.18 3.48 15.82
C LYS A 132 8.57 3.62 16.45
N ASP A 133 9.27 2.50 16.64
CA ASP A 133 10.63 2.47 17.19
C ASP A 133 11.63 3.17 16.23
N ASN A 134 11.33 3.18 14.93
CA ASN A 134 12.08 3.91 13.91
C ASN A 134 11.64 5.37 13.72
N GLY A 135 10.68 5.85 14.52
CA GLY A 135 10.23 7.25 14.51
C GLY A 135 9.28 7.60 13.37
N PHE A 136 8.58 6.63 12.78
CA PHE A 136 7.53 6.88 11.80
C PHE A 136 6.16 6.99 12.45
N ASP A 137 5.38 7.96 11.98
CA ASP A 137 3.99 8.17 12.44
C ASP A 137 2.96 7.33 11.67
N GLN A 138 3.36 6.56 10.65
CA GLN A 138 2.43 5.71 9.89
C GLN A 138 1.96 4.49 10.70
N ASN A 139 0.66 4.26 10.71
CA ASN A 139 -0.02 3.16 11.41
C ASN A 139 -0.58 2.15 10.41
N PRO A 140 0.07 1.01 10.19
CA PRO A 140 -0.40 0.02 9.23
C PRO A 140 -1.67 -0.68 9.75
N CYS A 141 -2.63 -0.99 8.85
CA CYS A 141 -3.93 -1.56 9.23
C CYS A 141 -4.14 -2.96 8.64
N LEU A 142 -4.85 -3.80 9.39
CA LEU A 142 -5.33 -5.12 8.97
C LEU A 142 -6.83 -5.04 8.69
N TYR A 143 -7.24 -5.38 7.48
CA TYR A 143 -8.65 -5.56 7.12
C TYR A 143 -8.87 -7.01 6.74
N CYS A 144 -9.60 -7.74 7.58
CA CYS A 144 -9.96 -9.14 7.37
C CYS A 144 -11.14 -9.52 8.28
N SER A 145 -11.70 -10.70 8.06
CA SER A 145 -12.66 -11.30 9.00
C SER A 145 -12.04 -11.62 10.37
N ASP A 146 -12.88 -11.79 11.37
CA ASP A 146 -12.46 -12.24 12.72
C ASP A 146 -11.71 -13.57 12.67
N LYS A 147 -12.15 -14.48 11.80
CA LYS A 147 -11.50 -15.78 11.56
C LYS A 147 -10.08 -15.59 11.02
N ASN A 148 -9.91 -14.71 10.05
CA ASN A 148 -8.61 -14.45 9.44
C ASN A 148 -7.66 -13.66 10.36
N THR A 149 -8.17 -12.96 11.37
CA THR A 149 -7.32 -12.20 12.32
C THR A 149 -6.26 -13.05 13.01
N ASN A 150 -6.65 -14.27 13.43
CA ASN A 150 -5.78 -15.19 14.16
C ASN A 150 -5.21 -16.32 13.27
N ALA A 151 -5.60 -16.36 11.99
CA ALA A 151 -5.03 -17.30 11.04
C ALA A 151 -3.55 -16.99 10.77
N THR A 152 -2.77 -18.02 10.44
CA THR A 152 -1.36 -17.90 10.06
C THR A 152 -1.24 -17.09 8.76
N PHE A 153 -0.38 -16.07 8.78
CA PHE A 153 -0.07 -15.25 7.61
C PHE A 153 0.48 -16.12 6.48
N LEU A 154 -0.16 -16.05 5.31
CA LEU A 154 0.11 -16.87 4.12
C LEU A 154 0.01 -18.40 4.34
N GLY A 155 -0.58 -18.84 5.45
CA GLY A 155 -0.74 -20.25 5.80
C GLY A 155 0.55 -20.90 6.31
N VAL A 156 0.53 -22.23 6.39
CA VAL A 156 1.71 -23.04 6.70
C VAL A 156 2.28 -23.51 5.37
N PHE A 157 3.56 -23.24 5.11
CA PHE A 157 4.25 -23.87 3.99
C PHE A 157 4.29 -25.38 4.27
N ALA A 158 3.44 -26.14 3.58
CA ALA A 158 3.43 -27.60 3.61
C ALA A 158 4.63 -28.16 2.83
#